data_AF-A0A1G3MR15-F1
#
_entry.id   AF-A0A1G3MR15-F1
#
_cell.length_a   1.000
_cell.length_b   1.000
_cell.length_c   1.000
_cell.angle_alpha   90.00
_cell.angle_beta   90.00
_cell.angle_gamma   90.00
#
_symmetry.space_group_name_H-M   'P 1'
#
loop_
_entity.id
_entity.type
_entity.pdbx_description
1 polymer ?
#
loop_
_entity_poly.entity_id
_entity_poly.type
_entity_poly.pdbx_seq_one_letter_code
_entity_poly.pdbx_strand_id
1 'polypeptide(L)'
;MKFKTIFLLFNIIIVISFVFIFFMPVFMLGADYGITFWQKNWPLAIFFVLILAAFNGFFLSNWQVFSLIEAERWDELNKVLAIRLFGKRQFTKRHVRLYVNASLLRADSAAIDRLQAALQEHKPILLQREATLFGTAWLLRNDPAGAEAFLTRWLDKPAVDNKDWLHFYYAFSLIMQQRAAAATPTLEGLLNSREKVLVLLAAYLVGSLCALSTLEPAERQRLQARAEAVRVALAAVFTAERWSRETERAKAEVHVVVLTKLIDEAGAWMFRSRQPDQPSTADSLPTAEAR
;
A
#
# COMPACT_ATOMS: atom_id res chain seq x y z
N MET A 1 -0.19 17.75 -10.33
CA MET A 1 0.68 18.50 -11.28
C MET A 1 1.03 17.59 -12.44
N LYS A 2 1.04 18.09 -13.67
CA LYS A 2 1.33 17.27 -14.84
C LYS A 2 2.76 16.71 -14.77
N PHE A 3 2.99 15.48 -15.20
CA PHE A 3 4.31 14.84 -15.07
C PHE A 3 5.40 15.63 -15.82
N LYS A 4 5.03 16.23 -16.95
CA LYS A 4 5.87 17.16 -17.72
C LYS A 4 6.32 18.37 -16.90
N THR A 5 5.45 18.88 -16.03
CA THR A 5 5.74 20.03 -15.17
C THR A 5 6.78 19.67 -14.12
N ILE A 6 6.67 18.50 -13.48
CA ILE A 6 7.65 18.04 -12.49
C ILE A 6 9.03 17.89 -13.14
N PHE A 7 9.09 17.30 -14.33
CA PHE A 7 10.33 17.16 -15.08
C PHE A 7 10.96 18.48 -15.50
N LEU A 8 10.13 19.41 -16.00
CA LEU A 8 10.59 20.73 -16.37
C LEU A 8 11.13 21.47 -15.15
N LEU A 9 10.41 21.45 -14.04
CA LEU A 9 10.82 22.08 -12.79
C LEU A 9 12.14 21.49 -12.28
N PHE A 10 12.28 20.16 -12.30
CA PHE A 10 13.51 19.48 -11.86
C PHE A 10 14.72 19.87 -12.72
N ASN A 11 14.57 19.87 -14.06
CA ASN A 11 15.63 20.32 -14.96
C ASN A 11 15.97 21.80 -14.76
N ILE A 12 14.97 22.67 -14.56
CA ILE A 12 15.19 24.09 -14.25
C ILE A 12 16.01 24.24 -12.98
N ILE A 13 15.65 23.55 -11.90
CA ILE A 13 16.39 23.59 -10.62
C ILE A 13 17.82 23.13 -10.83
N ILE A 14 18.02 22.01 -11.50
CA ILE A 14 19.34 21.45 -11.81
C ILE A 14 20.20 22.48 -12.57
N VAL A 15 19.66 23.05 -13.66
CA VAL A 15 20.37 24.03 -14.48
C VAL A 15 20.67 25.30 -13.68
N ILE A 16 19.72 25.81 -12.89
CA ILE A 16 19.94 26.98 -12.04
C ILE A 16 21.03 26.69 -10.99
N SER A 17 20.99 25.54 -10.32
CA SER A 17 22.03 25.14 -9.36
C SER A 17 23.41 25.07 -10.02
N PHE A 18 23.49 24.54 -11.24
CA PHE A 18 24.75 24.53 -11.99
C PHE A 18 25.24 25.92 -12.34
N VAL A 19 24.36 26.77 -12.88
CA VAL A 19 24.72 28.16 -13.18
C VAL A 19 25.21 28.87 -11.92
N PHE A 20 24.54 28.67 -10.79
CA PHE A 20 24.94 29.29 -9.54
C PHE A 20 26.32 28.79 -9.07
N ILE A 21 26.54 27.48 -9.01
CA ILE A 21 27.83 26.91 -8.56
C ILE A 21 28.97 27.30 -9.51
N PHE A 22 28.71 27.30 -10.83
CA PHE A 22 29.76 27.48 -11.83
C PHE A 22 30.07 28.95 -12.10
N PHE A 23 29.10 29.86 -11.99
CA PHE A 23 29.28 31.29 -12.27
C PHE A 23 29.40 32.17 -11.01
N MET A 24 29.02 31.72 -9.82
CA MET A 24 29.21 32.50 -8.59
C MET A 24 30.65 32.96 -8.37
N PRO A 25 31.70 32.14 -8.61
CA PRO A 25 33.09 32.59 -8.48
C PRO A 25 33.43 33.76 -9.43
N VAL A 26 32.87 33.77 -10.64
CA VAL A 26 33.05 34.86 -11.62
C VAL A 26 32.41 36.15 -11.11
N PHE A 27 31.19 36.05 -10.56
CA PHE A 27 30.45 37.22 -10.06
C PHE A 27 31.02 37.80 -8.77
N MET A 28 31.57 36.97 -7.89
CA MET A 28 32.09 37.42 -6.58
C MET A 28 33.57 37.78 -6.59
N LEU A 29 34.40 37.08 -7.36
CA LEU A 29 35.87 37.18 -7.30
C LEU A 29 36.49 37.76 -8.58
N GLY A 30 35.69 38.04 -9.61
CA GLY A 30 36.14 38.56 -10.89
C GLY A 30 36.51 37.47 -11.90
N ALA A 31 36.66 37.89 -13.17
CA ALA A 31 36.83 36.98 -14.31
C ALA A 31 38.11 36.12 -14.23
N ASP A 32 39.21 36.68 -13.72
CA ASP A 32 40.51 35.99 -13.64
C ASP A 32 40.47 34.77 -12.69
N TYR A 33 39.78 34.92 -11.55
CA TYR A 33 39.52 33.83 -10.62
C TYR A 33 38.53 32.81 -11.20
N GLY A 34 37.53 33.28 -11.96
CA GLY A 34 36.56 32.43 -12.63
C GLY A 34 37.20 31.45 -13.64
N ILE A 35 38.12 31.94 -14.47
CA ILE A 35 38.84 31.11 -15.45
C ILE A 35 39.66 30.04 -14.73
N THR A 36 40.37 30.43 -13.67
CA THR A 36 41.17 29.49 -12.85
C THR A 36 40.28 28.44 -12.16
N PHE A 37 39.10 28.85 -11.69
CA PHE A 37 38.11 27.94 -11.11
C PHE A 37 37.61 26.93 -12.14
N TRP A 38 37.26 27.35 -13.36
CA TRP A 38 36.80 26.43 -14.41
C TRP A 38 37.88 25.45 -14.85
N GLN A 39 39.12 25.89 -14.99
CA GLN A 39 40.25 25.02 -15.33
C GLN A 39 40.53 23.97 -14.26
N LYS A 40 40.29 24.28 -12.97
CA LYS A 40 40.45 23.31 -11.88
C LYS A 40 39.22 22.42 -11.68
N ASN A 41 38.02 22.93 -11.96
CA ASN A 41 36.75 22.27 -11.65
C ASN A 41 35.99 21.75 -12.89
N TRP A 42 36.62 21.65 -14.05
CA TRP A 42 36.01 21.02 -15.23
C TRP A 42 35.46 19.60 -15.00
N PRO A 43 36.01 18.74 -14.09
CA PRO A 43 35.40 17.44 -13.82
C PRO A 43 34.01 17.57 -13.19
N LEU A 44 33.76 18.65 -12.45
CA LEU A 44 32.43 18.95 -11.89
C LEU A 44 31.41 19.23 -13.00
N ALA A 45 31.82 19.93 -14.06
CA ALA A 45 30.97 20.17 -15.23
C ALA A 45 30.63 18.87 -15.95
N ILE A 46 31.61 17.97 -16.13
CA ILE A 46 31.36 16.65 -16.73
C ILE A 46 30.43 15.80 -15.85
N PHE A 47 30.68 15.77 -14.54
CA PHE A 47 29.82 15.07 -13.59
C PHE A 47 28.37 15.58 -13.68
N PHE A 48 28.20 16.88 -13.80
CA PHE A 48 26.88 17.49 -13.97
C PHE A 48 26.21 17.08 -15.29
N VAL A 49 26.94 17.11 -16.41
CA VAL A 49 26.44 16.64 -17.72
C VAL A 49 26.06 15.17 -17.66
N LEU A 50 26.85 14.33 -16.98
CA LEU A 50 26.56 12.91 -16.81
C LEU A 50 25.27 12.70 -16.01
N ILE A 51 25.10 13.42 -14.90
CA ILE A 51 23.85 13.41 -14.12
C ILE A 51 22.67 13.81 -15.01
N LEU A 52 22.78 14.92 -15.74
CA LEU A 52 21.71 15.44 -16.58
C LEU A 52 21.36 14.45 -17.71
N ALA A 53 22.36 13.82 -18.33
CA ALA A 53 22.16 12.78 -19.33
C ALA A 53 21.48 11.53 -18.74
N ALA A 54 21.91 11.07 -17.55
CA ALA A 54 21.33 9.91 -16.89
C ALA A 54 19.86 10.14 -16.51
N PHE A 55 19.54 11.29 -15.92
CA PHE A 55 18.16 11.64 -15.56
C PHE A 55 17.28 11.81 -16.79
N ASN A 56 17.73 12.55 -17.80
CA ASN A 56 16.96 12.74 -19.03
C ASN A 56 16.75 11.43 -19.79
N GLY A 57 17.79 10.58 -19.87
CA GLY A 57 17.69 9.25 -20.47
C GLY A 57 16.71 8.33 -19.74
N PHE A 58 16.76 8.27 -18.41
CA PHE A 58 15.80 7.53 -17.60
C PHE A 58 14.36 8.02 -17.84
N PHE A 59 14.20 9.34 -17.93
CA PHE A 59 12.91 9.97 -18.09
C PHE A 59 12.30 9.71 -19.47
N LEU A 60 13.08 9.89 -20.55
CA LEU A 60 12.68 9.56 -21.92
C LEU A 60 12.26 8.10 -22.06
N SER A 61 13.02 7.18 -21.46
CA SER A 61 12.74 5.74 -21.50
C SER A 61 11.40 5.37 -20.81
N ASN A 62 11.00 6.12 -19.79
CA ASN A 62 9.79 5.86 -19.00
C ASN A 62 8.63 6.80 -19.33
N TRP A 63 8.83 7.79 -20.19
CA TRP A 63 7.85 8.82 -20.51
C TRP A 63 6.50 8.23 -20.93
N GLN A 64 6.50 7.21 -21.80
CA GLN A 64 5.27 6.58 -22.26
C GLN A 64 4.47 5.95 -21.10
N VAL A 65 5.14 5.27 -20.17
CA VAL A 65 4.48 4.67 -19.00
C VAL A 65 3.88 5.76 -18.12
N PHE A 66 4.63 6.84 -17.87
CA PHE A 66 4.15 7.95 -17.06
C PHE A 66 2.98 8.71 -17.71
N SER A 67 3.03 8.94 -19.03
CA SER A 67 1.93 9.62 -19.72
C SER A 67 0.66 8.77 -19.75
N LEU A 68 0.79 7.44 -19.84
CA LEU A 68 -0.35 6.53 -19.79
C LEU A 68 -0.99 6.46 -18.40
N ILE A 69 -0.18 6.51 -17.34
CA ILE A 69 -0.68 6.63 -15.96
C ILE A 69 -1.41 7.97 -15.76
N GLU A 70 -0.81 9.07 -16.22
CA GLU A 70 -1.41 10.41 -16.08
C GLU A 70 -2.71 10.56 -16.89
N ALA A 71 -2.81 9.92 -18.05
CA ALA A 71 -4.01 9.89 -18.87
C ALA A 71 -5.01 8.80 -18.45
N GLU A 72 -4.72 8.04 -17.39
CA GLU A 72 -5.54 6.91 -16.90
C GLU A 72 -5.87 5.88 -18.01
N ARG A 73 -4.99 5.74 -19.01
CA ARG A 73 -5.16 4.81 -20.14
C ARG A 73 -4.64 3.42 -19.76
N TRP A 74 -5.37 2.75 -18.86
CA TRP A 74 -4.97 1.49 -18.25
C TRP A 74 -4.78 0.35 -19.27
N ASP A 75 -5.60 0.29 -20.32
CA ASP A 75 -5.48 -0.73 -21.39
C ASP A 75 -4.15 -0.65 -22.12
N GLU A 76 -3.76 0.56 -22.52
CA GLU A 76 -2.50 0.79 -23.22
C GLU A 76 -1.29 0.62 -22.31
N LEU A 77 -1.44 1.01 -21.04
CA LEU A 77 -0.43 0.77 -20.02
C LEU A 77 -0.14 -0.73 -19.91
N ASN A 78 -1.18 -1.56 -19.80
CA ASN A 78 -1.01 -3.01 -19.74
C ASN A 78 -0.34 -3.57 -21.00
N LYS A 79 -0.69 -3.10 -22.20
CA LYS A 79 -0.02 -3.52 -23.45
C LYS A 79 1.47 -3.19 -23.45
N VAL A 80 1.83 -1.96 -23.08
CA VAL A 80 3.24 -1.52 -23.01
C VAL A 80 4.01 -2.32 -21.97
N LEU A 81 3.43 -2.54 -20.79
CA LEU A 81 4.04 -3.32 -19.73
C LEU A 81 4.16 -4.81 -20.11
N ALA A 82 3.17 -5.38 -20.80
CA ALA A 82 3.22 -6.76 -21.30
C ALA A 82 4.39 -6.96 -22.29
N ILE A 83 4.62 -6.00 -23.20
CA ILE A 83 5.77 -6.06 -24.12
C ILE A 83 7.09 -6.04 -23.34
N ARG A 84 7.20 -5.22 -22.29
CA ARG A 84 8.40 -5.13 -21.45
C ARG A 84 8.61 -6.40 -20.61
N LEU A 85 7.55 -6.92 -19.99
CA LEU A 85 7.58 -8.07 -19.08
C LEU A 85 7.78 -9.37 -19.85
N PHE A 86 6.95 -9.65 -20.86
CA PHE A 86 6.97 -10.93 -21.58
C PHE A 86 7.89 -10.90 -22.79
N GLY A 87 7.91 -9.81 -23.56
CA GLY A 87 8.76 -9.69 -24.75
C GLY A 87 10.23 -9.48 -24.40
N LYS A 88 10.52 -8.47 -23.59
CA LYS A 88 11.91 -8.12 -23.18
C LYS A 88 12.40 -8.84 -21.92
N ARG A 89 11.55 -9.66 -21.28
CA ARG A 89 11.85 -10.37 -20.01
C ARG A 89 12.32 -9.44 -18.87
N GLN A 90 11.87 -8.18 -18.87
CA GLN A 90 12.26 -7.17 -17.88
C GLN A 90 11.35 -7.21 -16.64
N PHE A 91 11.48 -8.27 -15.86
CA PHE A 91 10.76 -8.46 -14.60
C PHE A 91 11.39 -7.62 -13.47
N THR A 92 11.03 -6.34 -13.42
CA THR A 92 11.36 -5.47 -12.29
C THR A 92 10.17 -5.40 -11.34
N LYS A 93 10.45 -5.26 -10.04
CA LYS A 93 9.42 -5.08 -9.00
C LYS A 93 8.41 -4.00 -9.35
N ARG A 94 8.89 -2.86 -9.85
CA ARG A 94 8.04 -1.74 -10.28
C ARG A 94 7.09 -2.11 -11.41
N HIS A 95 7.58 -2.77 -12.47
CA HIS A 95 6.74 -3.17 -13.60
C HIS A 95 5.72 -4.23 -13.20
N VAL A 96 6.12 -5.21 -12.36
CA VAL A 96 5.22 -6.25 -11.84
C VAL A 96 4.10 -5.62 -11.04
N ARG A 97 4.42 -4.78 -10.04
CA ARG A 97 3.41 -4.10 -9.21
C ARG A 97 2.46 -3.26 -10.06
N LEU A 98 3.00 -2.46 -10.97
CA LEU A 98 2.18 -1.59 -11.82
C LEU A 98 1.28 -2.40 -12.75
N TYR A 99 1.77 -3.50 -13.32
CA TYR A 99 0.99 -4.38 -14.19
C TYR A 99 -0.12 -5.09 -13.43
N VAL A 100 0.16 -5.63 -12.24
CA VAL A 100 -0.87 -6.25 -11.39
C VAL A 100 -1.91 -5.21 -11.00
N ASN A 101 -1.50 -4.04 -10.50
CA ASN A 101 -2.43 -2.99 -10.10
C ASN A 101 -3.33 -2.53 -11.26
N ALA A 102 -2.76 -2.30 -12.45
CA ALA A 102 -3.53 -1.94 -13.64
C ALA A 102 -4.47 -3.08 -14.09
N SER A 103 -4.05 -4.33 -13.93
CA SER A 103 -4.90 -5.50 -14.24
C SER A 103 -6.04 -5.69 -13.22
N LEU A 104 -5.79 -5.42 -11.94
CA LEU A 104 -6.79 -5.44 -10.88
C LEU A 104 -7.89 -4.40 -11.12
N LEU A 105 -7.52 -3.18 -11.48
CA LEU A 105 -8.48 -2.13 -11.84
C LEU A 105 -9.36 -2.50 -13.04
N ARG A 106 -8.86 -3.36 -13.93
CA ARG A 106 -9.58 -3.86 -15.11
C ARG A 106 -10.31 -5.18 -14.87
N ALA A 107 -10.24 -5.73 -13.64
CA ALA A 107 -10.71 -7.09 -13.33
C ALA A 107 -10.15 -8.18 -14.27
N ASP A 108 -8.94 -7.98 -14.82
CA ASP A 108 -8.30 -8.87 -15.79
C ASP A 108 -7.47 -9.93 -15.06
N SER A 109 -8.16 -10.95 -14.54
CA SER A 109 -7.54 -12.05 -13.79
C SER A 109 -6.59 -12.90 -14.65
N ALA A 110 -6.90 -13.06 -15.95
CA ALA A 110 -6.08 -13.80 -16.89
C ALA A 110 -4.69 -13.16 -17.07
N ALA A 111 -4.61 -11.83 -17.10
CA ALA A 111 -3.35 -11.11 -17.13
C ALA A 111 -2.48 -11.40 -15.90
N ILE A 112 -3.11 -11.48 -14.72
CA ILE A 112 -2.42 -11.76 -13.45
C ILE A 112 -1.91 -13.20 -13.43
N ASP A 113 -2.72 -14.17 -13.86
CA ASP A 113 -2.33 -15.58 -13.95
C ASP A 113 -1.14 -15.78 -14.89
N ARG A 114 -1.18 -15.12 -16.06
CA ARG A 114 -0.06 -15.14 -17.02
C ARG A 114 1.22 -14.57 -16.43
N LEU A 115 1.12 -13.47 -15.68
CA LEU A 115 2.29 -12.88 -15.03
C LEU A 115 2.82 -13.78 -13.91
N GLN A 116 1.94 -14.36 -13.09
CA GLN A 116 2.31 -15.28 -12.02
C GLN A 116 3.08 -16.49 -12.58
N ALA A 117 2.57 -17.11 -13.66
CA ALA A 117 3.24 -18.22 -14.33
C ALA A 117 4.64 -17.82 -14.85
N ALA A 118 4.75 -16.67 -15.53
CA ALA A 118 6.03 -16.18 -16.04
C ALA A 118 7.04 -15.86 -14.93
N LEU A 119 6.58 -15.33 -13.79
CA LEU A 119 7.44 -15.07 -12.63
C LEU A 119 7.87 -16.37 -11.95
N GLN A 120 6.98 -17.37 -11.85
CA GLN A 120 7.33 -18.68 -11.30
C GLN A 120 8.45 -19.34 -12.10
N GLU A 121 8.42 -19.22 -13.44
CA GLU A 121 9.43 -19.80 -14.34
C GLU A 121 10.75 -19.03 -14.34
N HIS A 122 10.69 -17.70 -14.48
CA HIS A 122 11.88 -16.90 -14.77
C HIS A 122 12.45 -16.12 -13.57
N LYS A 123 11.62 -15.77 -12.58
CA LYS A 123 12.00 -14.95 -11.42
C LYS A 123 11.22 -15.35 -10.15
N PRO A 124 11.37 -16.59 -9.65
CA PRO A 124 10.59 -17.09 -8.51
C PRO A 124 10.83 -16.28 -7.22
N ILE A 125 12.04 -15.74 -7.05
CA ILE A 125 12.37 -14.84 -5.92
C ILE A 125 11.50 -13.57 -5.96
N LEU A 126 11.23 -13.01 -7.14
CA LEU A 126 10.38 -11.82 -7.24
C LEU A 126 8.92 -12.14 -6.94
N LEU A 127 8.45 -13.32 -7.35
CA LEU A 127 7.10 -13.80 -6.99
C LEU A 127 6.96 -13.98 -5.48
N GLN A 128 7.96 -14.58 -4.82
CA GLN A 128 8.00 -14.72 -3.37
C GLN A 128 7.93 -13.36 -2.67
N ARG A 129 8.73 -12.39 -3.11
CA ARG A 129 8.74 -11.04 -2.53
C ARG A 129 7.40 -10.34 -2.64
N GLU A 130 6.72 -10.52 -3.77
CA GLU A 130 5.42 -9.92 -4.07
C GLU A 130 4.24 -10.84 -3.74
N ALA A 131 4.44 -11.90 -2.93
CA ALA A 131 3.41 -12.88 -2.62
C ALA A 131 2.15 -12.23 -2.02
N THR A 132 2.31 -11.21 -1.17
CA THR A 132 1.20 -10.43 -0.60
C THR A 132 0.30 -9.84 -1.68
N LEU A 133 0.88 -9.23 -2.73
CA LEU A 133 0.14 -8.61 -3.83
C LEU A 133 -0.66 -9.64 -4.64
N PHE A 134 -0.03 -10.78 -4.97
CA PHE A 134 -0.71 -11.85 -5.70
C PHE A 134 -1.78 -12.53 -4.84
N GLY A 135 -1.54 -12.72 -3.54
CA GLY A 135 -2.53 -13.26 -2.61
C GLY A 135 -3.79 -12.40 -2.54
N THR A 136 -3.64 -11.07 -2.53
CA THR A 136 -4.79 -10.17 -2.61
C THR A 136 -5.53 -10.26 -3.95
N ALA A 137 -4.80 -10.44 -5.06
CA ALA A 137 -5.43 -10.66 -6.36
C ALA A 137 -6.27 -11.95 -6.39
N TRP A 138 -5.83 -13.01 -5.72
CA TRP A 138 -6.63 -14.24 -5.54
C TRP A 138 -7.91 -13.99 -4.75
N LEU A 139 -7.82 -13.27 -3.63
CA LEU A 139 -9.00 -12.92 -2.82
C LEU A 139 -10.03 -12.10 -3.59
N LEU A 140 -9.57 -11.15 -4.41
CA LEU A 140 -10.45 -10.33 -5.26
C LEU A 140 -11.21 -11.11 -6.33
N ARG A 141 -10.73 -12.30 -6.72
CA ARG A 141 -11.43 -13.20 -7.65
C ARG A 141 -12.56 -13.98 -6.98
N ASN A 142 -12.80 -13.76 -5.70
CA ASN A 142 -13.74 -14.53 -4.88
C ASN A 142 -13.40 -16.04 -4.85
N ASP A 143 -12.10 -16.37 -4.92
CA ASP A 143 -11.59 -17.73 -4.74
C ASP A 143 -10.70 -17.81 -3.49
N PRO A 144 -11.31 -17.90 -2.29
CA PRO A 144 -10.57 -17.92 -1.04
C PRO A 144 -9.78 -19.22 -0.84
N ALA A 145 -10.19 -20.34 -1.45
CA ALA A 145 -9.45 -21.61 -1.39
C ALA A 145 -8.17 -21.55 -2.23
N GLY A 146 -8.24 -20.98 -3.44
CA GLY A 146 -7.06 -20.69 -4.26
C GLY A 146 -6.09 -19.72 -3.57
N ALA A 147 -6.63 -18.68 -2.90
CA ALA A 147 -5.82 -17.76 -2.10
C ALA A 147 -5.07 -18.46 -0.96
N GLU A 148 -5.74 -19.31 -0.18
CA GLU A 148 -5.11 -20.10 0.89
C GLU A 148 -3.99 -21.00 0.35
N ALA A 149 -4.26 -21.75 -0.73
CA ALA A 149 -3.30 -22.66 -1.34
C ALA A 149 -2.07 -21.94 -1.89
N PHE A 150 -2.24 -20.70 -2.37
CA PHE A 150 -1.14 -19.85 -2.81
C PHE A 150 -0.35 -19.29 -1.63
N LEU A 151 -1.03 -18.66 -0.67
CA LEU A 151 -0.43 -17.94 0.45
C LEU A 151 0.37 -18.86 1.40
N THR A 152 -0.16 -20.07 1.65
CA THR A 152 0.48 -21.07 2.53
C THR A 152 1.91 -21.40 2.11
N ARG A 153 2.22 -21.35 0.81
CA ARG A 153 3.57 -21.64 0.26
C ARG A 153 4.63 -20.65 0.73
N TRP A 154 4.21 -19.47 1.20
CA TRP A 154 5.07 -18.33 1.48
C TRP A 154 5.09 -17.91 2.95
N LEU A 155 4.21 -18.44 3.81
CA LEU A 155 4.08 -18.03 5.22
C LEU A 155 5.39 -18.11 6.01
N ASP A 156 6.13 -19.21 5.86
CA ASP A 156 7.38 -19.45 6.61
C ASP A 156 8.62 -18.86 5.92
N LYS A 157 8.45 -18.21 4.77
CA LYS A 157 9.58 -17.74 3.99
C LYS A 157 10.05 -16.35 4.45
N PRO A 158 11.36 -16.13 4.66
CA PRO A 158 11.87 -14.88 5.22
C PRO A 158 11.89 -13.71 4.22
N ALA A 159 11.96 -14.00 2.92
CA ALA A 159 12.12 -12.98 1.88
C ALA A 159 10.80 -12.38 1.36
N VAL A 160 9.69 -12.52 2.11
CA VAL A 160 8.39 -11.95 1.69
C VAL A 160 8.29 -10.51 2.17
N ASP A 161 7.97 -9.58 1.26
CA ASP A 161 7.71 -8.20 1.64
C ASP A 161 6.32 -8.12 2.32
N ASN A 162 6.20 -7.30 3.37
CA ASN A 162 4.96 -7.11 4.15
C ASN A 162 4.40 -8.44 4.72
N LYS A 163 5.26 -9.20 5.43
CA LYS A 163 4.93 -10.53 5.97
C LYS A 163 3.67 -10.53 6.85
N ASP A 164 3.44 -9.48 7.64
CA ASP A 164 2.26 -9.39 8.51
C ASP A 164 0.96 -9.32 7.69
N TRP A 165 0.97 -8.59 6.57
CA TRP A 165 -0.14 -8.56 5.62
C TRP A 165 -0.35 -9.91 4.93
N LEU A 166 0.72 -10.64 4.60
CA LEU A 166 0.60 -12.00 4.07
C LEU A 166 -0.18 -12.92 5.03
N HIS A 167 0.18 -12.90 6.32
CA HIS A 167 -0.52 -13.67 7.35
C HIS A 167 -1.97 -13.22 7.53
N PHE A 168 -2.22 -11.92 7.42
CA PHE A 168 -3.58 -11.38 7.47
C PHE A 168 -4.42 -11.89 6.31
N TYR A 169 -3.94 -11.81 5.06
CA TYR A 169 -4.68 -12.31 3.91
C TYR A 169 -4.89 -13.82 3.97
N TYR A 170 -3.93 -14.56 4.53
CA TYR A 170 -4.12 -16.00 4.78
C TYR A 170 -5.25 -16.24 5.79
N ALA A 171 -5.21 -15.58 6.94
CA ALA A 171 -6.27 -15.69 7.95
C ALA A 171 -7.63 -15.22 7.41
N PHE A 172 -7.64 -14.15 6.61
CA PHE A 172 -8.83 -13.63 5.96
C PHE A 172 -9.40 -14.64 4.94
N SER A 173 -8.54 -15.34 4.19
CA SER A 173 -8.96 -16.42 3.29
C SER A 173 -9.65 -17.57 4.04
N LEU A 174 -9.19 -17.90 5.25
CA LEU A 174 -9.83 -18.91 6.12
C LEU A 174 -11.18 -18.43 6.63
N ILE A 175 -11.29 -17.16 7.03
CA ILE A 175 -12.56 -16.55 7.47
C ILE A 175 -13.59 -16.60 6.35
N MET A 176 -13.20 -16.24 5.12
CA MET A 176 -14.09 -16.30 3.94
C MET A 176 -14.58 -17.73 3.64
N GLN A 177 -13.82 -18.75 4.05
CA GLN A 177 -14.20 -20.17 3.97
C GLN A 177 -14.96 -20.67 5.21
N GLN A 178 -15.45 -19.77 6.07
CA GLN A 178 -16.13 -20.12 7.34
C GLN A 178 -15.26 -20.89 8.34
N ARG A 179 -13.93 -20.88 8.16
CA ARG A 179 -12.93 -21.54 9.04
C ARG A 179 -12.32 -20.54 10.02
N ALA A 180 -13.16 -19.68 10.62
CA ALA A 180 -12.70 -18.59 11.48
C ALA A 180 -11.91 -19.07 12.71
N ALA A 181 -12.23 -20.25 13.27
CA ALA A 181 -11.47 -20.84 14.38
C ALA A 181 -10.01 -21.15 14.01
N ALA A 182 -9.75 -21.56 12.77
CA ALA A 182 -8.39 -21.81 12.27
C ALA A 182 -7.61 -20.51 12.00
N ALA A 183 -8.31 -19.40 11.76
CA ALA A 183 -7.71 -18.09 11.54
C ALA A 183 -7.29 -17.39 12.85
N THR A 184 -7.94 -17.71 13.97
CA THR A 184 -7.72 -17.10 15.29
C THR A 184 -6.26 -16.99 15.71
N PRO A 185 -5.44 -18.07 15.74
CA PRO A 185 -4.06 -17.96 16.21
C PRO A 185 -3.21 -17.03 15.34
N THR A 186 -3.44 -17.04 14.02
CA THR A 186 -2.74 -16.13 13.10
C THR A 186 -3.12 -14.68 13.35
N LEU A 187 -4.41 -14.38 13.55
CA LEU A 187 -4.87 -13.02 13.82
C LEU A 187 -4.43 -12.51 15.19
N GLU A 188 -4.42 -13.37 16.22
CA GLU A 188 -3.91 -13.00 17.55
C GLU A 188 -2.41 -12.61 17.49
N GLY A 189 -1.63 -13.32 16.67
CA GLY A 189 -0.22 -12.98 16.43
C GLY A 189 -0.04 -11.58 15.82
N LEU A 190 -0.97 -11.16 14.96
CA LEU A 190 -0.94 -9.85 14.27
C LEU A 190 -1.31 -8.67 15.17
N LEU A 191 -1.90 -8.90 16.34
CA LEU A 191 -2.24 -7.83 17.29
C LEU A 191 -0.99 -7.08 17.80
N ASN A 192 0.19 -7.71 17.71
CA ASN A 192 1.47 -7.12 18.09
C ASN A 192 2.22 -6.46 16.92
N SER A 193 1.60 -6.36 15.74
CA SER A 193 2.24 -5.76 14.57
C SER A 193 2.54 -4.27 14.78
N ARG A 194 3.53 -3.77 14.03
CA ARG A 194 3.86 -2.34 13.99
C ARG A 194 2.81 -1.54 13.24
N GLU A 195 2.12 -2.16 12.29
CA GLU A 195 1.13 -1.51 11.44
C GLU A 195 -0.23 -1.39 12.12
N LYS A 196 -0.64 -0.16 12.45
CA LYS A 196 -1.82 0.08 13.30
C LYS A 196 -3.15 -0.21 12.60
N VAL A 197 -3.22 0.01 11.28
CA VAL A 197 -4.38 -0.40 10.46
C VAL A 197 -4.55 -1.91 10.50
N LEU A 198 -3.46 -2.66 10.33
CA LEU A 198 -3.47 -4.12 10.39
C LEU A 198 -3.88 -4.64 11.77
N VAL A 199 -3.34 -4.05 12.83
CA VAL A 199 -3.70 -4.40 14.22
C VAL A 199 -5.19 -4.19 14.47
N LEU A 200 -5.77 -3.07 14.01
CA LEU A 200 -7.19 -2.81 14.18
C LEU A 200 -8.05 -3.81 13.39
N LEU A 201 -7.67 -4.11 12.14
CA LEU A 201 -8.37 -5.09 11.32
C LEU A 201 -8.34 -6.49 11.95
N ALA A 202 -7.17 -6.92 12.43
CA ALA A 202 -7.02 -8.19 13.12
C ALA A 202 -7.88 -8.24 14.40
N ALA A 203 -7.85 -7.18 15.22
CA ALA A 203 -8.67 -7.09 16.43
C ALA A 203 -10.17 -7.13 16.10
N TYR A 204 -10.60 -6.39 15.08
CA TYR A 204 -11.98 -6.36 14.64
C TYR A 204 -12.47 -7.74 14.21
N LEU A 205 -11.71 -8.45 13.37
CA LEU A 205 -12.07 -9.80 12.92
C LEU A 205 -12.05 -10.82 14.06
N VAL A 206 -11.10 -10.73 14.98
CA VAL A 206 -11.04 -11.60 16.17
C VAL A 206 -12.27 -11.41 17.05
N GLY A 207 -12.62 -10.16 17.36
CA GLY A 207 -13.76 -9.85 18.25
C GLY A 207 -15.12 -10.10 17.62
N SER A 208 -15.26 -9.94 16.30
CA SER A 208 -16.54 -10.05 15.59
C SER A 208 -16.80 -11.43 14.99
N LEU A 209 -15.82 -12.07 14.34
CA LEU A 209 -16.03 -13.31 13.60
C LEU A 209 -15.45 -14.52 14.34
N CYS A 210 -14.19 -14.44 14.79
CA CYS A 210 -13.56 -15.56 15.49
C CYS A 210 -14.27 -15.87 16.82
N ALA A 211 -14.58 -14.85 17.62
CA ALA A 211 -15.29 -15.03 18.88
C ALA A 211 -16.67 -15.68 18.72
N LEU A 212 -17.41 -15.34 17.65
CA LEU A 212 -18.71 -15.95 17.35
C LEU A 212 -18.58 -17.40 16.87
N SER A 213 -17.47 -17.73 16.19
CA SER A 213 -17.24 -19.09 15.67
C SER A 213 -16.88 -20.12 16.74
N THR A 214 -16.45 -19.67 17.92
CA THR A 214 -16.08 -20.57 19.03
C THR A 214 -17.31 -20.96 19.84
N LEU A 215 -17.48 -22.26 20.10
CA LEU A 215 -18.58 -22.80 20.91
C LEU A 215 -18.36 -22.63 22.42
N GLU A 216 -17.10 -22.52 22.85
CA GLU A 216 -16.72 -22.36 24.24
C GLU A 216 -16.92 -20.91 24.75
N PRO A 217 -17.75 -20.68 25.78
CA PRO A 217 -18.04 -19.33 26.27
C PRO A 217 -16.82 -18.60 26.85
N ALA A 218 -15.95 -19.33 27.56
CA ALA A 218 -14.75 -18.75 28.16
C ALA A 218 -13.78 -18.22 27.09
N GLU A 219 -13.56 -19.01 26.03
CA GLU A 219 -12.70 -18.64 24.91
C GLU A 219 -13.29 -17.47 24.10
N ARG A 220 -14.62 -17.48 23.89
CA ARG A 220 -15.33 -16.33 23.29
C ARG A 220 -15.08 -15.04 24.07
N GLN A 221 -15.20 -15.09 25.39
CA GLN A 221 -14.97 -13.94 26.26
C GLN A 221 -13.49 -13.48 26.21
N ARG A 222 -12.54 -14.42 26.17
CA ARG A 222 -11.10 -14.12 26.02
C ARG A 222 -10.82 -13.34 24.74
N LEU A 223 -11.33 -13.83 23.61
CA LEU A 223 -11.11 -13.20 22.30
C LEU A 223 -11.76 -11.81 22.23
N GLN A 224 -12.97 -11.66 22.76
CA GLN A 224 -13.65 -10.35 22.83
C GLN A 224 -12.88 -9.38 23.72
N ALA A 225 -12.48 -9.79 24.93
CA ALA A 225 -11.71 -8.95 25.85
C ALA A 225 -10.38 -8.50 25.24
N ARG A 226 -9.71 -9.40 24.49
CA ARG A 226 -8.45 -9.07 23.82
C ARG A 226 -8.63 -8.10 22.66
N ALA A 227 -9.65 -8.30 21.82
CA ALA A 227 -10.00 -7.36 20.76
C ALA A 227 -10.35 -5.97 21.33
N GLU A 228 -11.10 -5.95 22.42
CA GLU A 228 -11.52 -4.74 23.12
C GLU A 228 -10.35 -3.98 23.75
N ALA A 229 -9.40 -4.69 24.36
CA ALA A 229 -8.19 -4.07 24.91
C ALA A 229 -7.36 -3.36 23.82
N VAL A 230 -7.23 -3.98 22.64
CA VAL A 230 -6.56 -3.37 21.48
C VAL A 230 -7.34 -2.15 20.97
N ARG A 231 -8.67 -2.26 20.88
CA ARG A 231 -9.55 -1.15 20.48
C ARG A 231 -9.37 0.07 21.37
N VAL A 232 -9.41 -0.12 22.69
CA VAL A 232 -9.24 0.95 23.69
C VAL A 232 -7.85 1.56 23.61
N ALA A 233 -6.81 0.73 23.49
CA ALA A 233 -5.43 1.20 23.37
C ALA A 233 -5.22 2.06 22.10
N LEU A 234 -5.79 1.66 20.96
CA LEU A 234 -5.71 2.45 19.72
C LEU A 234 -6.55 3.73 19.80
N ALA A 235 -7.76 3.66 20.36
CA ALA A 235 -8.62 4.83 20.52
C ALA A 235 -8.00 5.89 21.47
N ALA A 236 -7.20 5.48 22.45
CA ALA A 236 -6.47 6.39 23.32
C ALA A 236 -5.37 7.18 22.58
N VAL A 237 -4.73 6.58 21.58
CA VAL A 237 -3.59 7.18 20.85
C VAL A 237 -4.04 7.98 19.62
N PHE A 238 -5.14 7.57 18.98
CA PHE A 238 -5.61 8.14 17.73
C PHE A 238 -6.87 9.01 17.91
N THR A 239 -6.83 10.21 17.34
CA THR A 239 -8.02 11.01 17.04
C THR A 239 -8.59 10.58 15.68
N ALA A 240 -9.84 10.95 15.38
CA ALA A 240 -10.47 10.63 14.10
C ALA A 240 -9.65 11.15 12.90
N GLU A 241 -9.13 12.38 12.99
CA GLU A 241 -8.27 12.97 11.94
C GLU A 241 -6.94 12.22 11.78
N ARG A 242 -6.28 11.89 12.90
CA ARG A 242 -5.00 11.16 12.86
C ARG A 242 -5.20 9.75 12.29
N TRP A 243 -6.30 9.09 12.66
CA TRP A 243 -6.68 7.80 12.12
C TRP A 243 -6.94 7.87 10.62
N SER A 244 -7.70 8.87 10.15
CA SER A 244 -7.96 9.07 8.73
C SER A 244 -6.64 9.21 7.94
N ARG A 245 -5.70 10.05 8.41
CA ARG A 245 -4.38 10.18 7.78
C ARG A 245 -3.60 8.87 7.73
N GLU A 246 -3.65 8.07 8.80
CA GLU A 246 -2.99 6.78 8.86
C GLU A 246 -3.62 5.77 7.88
N THR A 247 -4.95 5.73 7.79
CA THR A 247 -5.66 4.87 6.83
C THR A 247 -5.39 5.27 5.39
N GLU A 248 -5.35 6.56 5.07
CA GLU A 248 -5.02 7.03 3.71
C GLU A 248 -3.58 6.72 3.34
N ARG A 249 -2.65 6.78 4.31
CA ARG A 249 -1.27 6.34 4.09
C ARG A 249 -1.20 4.84 3.80
N ALA A 250 -1.95 4.00 4.53
CA ALA A 250 -1.98 2.56 4.29
C ALA A 250 -2.63 2.22 2.93
N LYS A 251 -3.69 2.94 2.53
CA LYS A 251 -4.35 2.84 1.22
C LYS A 251 -3.46 3.26 0.04
N ALA A 252 -2.25 3.78 0.27
CA ALA A 252 -1.28 3.96 -0.80
C ALA A 252 -0.85 2.61 -1.43
N GLU A 253 -0.98 1.51 -0.69
CA GLU A 253 -0.76 0.16 -1.21
C GLU A 253 -2.08 -0.42 -1.74
N VAL A 254 -2.12 -0.79 -3.03
CA VAL A 254 -3.34 -1.28 -3.69
C VAL A 254 -3.96 -2.47 -2.96
N HIS A 255 -3.15 -3.34 -2.38
CA HIS A 255 -3.68 -4.47 -1.62
C HIS A 255 -4.47 -4.05 -0.38
N VAL A 256 -4.19 -2.89 0.21
CA VAL A 256 -4.95 -2.34 1.36
C VAL A 256 -6.25 -1.68 0.88
N VAL A 257 -6.24 -1.03 -0.29
CA VAL A 257 -7.41 -0.35 -0.86
C VAL A 257 -8.60 -1.29 -1.00
N VAL A 258 -8.37 -2.56 -1.36
CA VAL A 258 -9.45 -3.54 -1.53
C VAL A 258 -10.22 -3.79 -0.22
N LEU A 259 -9.61 -3.49 0.93
CA LEU A 259 -10.19 -3.65 2.26
C LEU A 259 -10.86 -2.38 2.77
N THR A 260 -11.05 -1.34 1.93
CA THR A 260 -11.56 -0.03 2.37
C THR A 260 -12.82 -0.15 3.22
N LYS A 261 -13.82 -0.94 2.79
CA LYS A 261 -15.05 -1.15 3.57
C LYS A 261 -14.77 -1.73 4.95
N LEU A 262 -13.92 -2.75 5.04
CA LEU A 262 -13.55 -3.38 6.30
C LEU A 262 -12.75 -2.43 7.21
N ILE A 263 -11.88 -1.60 6.62
CA ILE A 263 -11.13 -0.56 7.34
C ILE A 263 -12.08 0.49 7.93
N ASP A 264 -13.07 0.93 7.15
CA ASP A 264 -14.04 1.93 7.57
C ASP A 264 -14.94 1.37 8.69
N GLU A 265 -15.41 0.12 8.57
CA GLU A 265 -16.18 -0.58 9.60
C GLU A 265 -15.39 -0.77 10.90
N ALA A 266 -14.13 -1.21 10.79
CA ALA A 266 -13.25 -1.36 11.95
C ALA A 266 -12.94 0.00 12.60
N GLY A 267 -12.76 1.06 11.80
CA GLY A 267 -12.58 2.43 12.28
C GLY A 267 -13.82 2.95 13.02
N ALA A 268 -15.02 2.72 12.48
CA ALA A 268 -16.27 3.06 13.14
C ALA A 268 -16.44 2.29 14.46
N TRP A 269 -16.09 1.00 14.47
CA TRP A 269 -16.05 0.20 15.69
C TRP A 269 -15.08 0.75 16.73
N MET A 270 -13.88 1.18 16.32
CA MET A 270 -12.89 1.79 17.21
C MET A 270 -13.43 3.02 17.96
N PHE A 271 -14.17 3.88 17.27
CA PHE A 271 -14.71 5.12 17.84
C PHE A 271 -16.12 5.03 18.41
N ARG A 272 -16.79 3.87 18.35
CA ARG A 272 -18.19 3.68 18.80
C ARG A 272 -18.44 4.12 20.25
N SER A 273 -17.44 4.06 21.13
CA SER A 273 -17.56 4.48 22.55
C SER A 273 -17.24 5.96 22.81
N ARG A 274 -16.87 6.72 21.77
CA ARG A 274 -16.56 8.15 21.86
C ARG A 274 -17.70 9.05 21.40
N GLN A 275 -18.77 8.49 20.83
CA GLN A 275 -20.02 9.23 20.69
C GLN A 275 -20.55 9.45 22.11
N PRO A 276 -20.63 10.71 22.60
CA PRO A 276 -21.37 10.95 23.83
C PRO A 276 -22.79 10.45 23.59
N ASP A 277 -23.33 9.77 24.61
CA ASP A 277 -24.74 9.45 24.69
C ASP A 277 -25.56 10.59 24.07
N GLN A 278 -26.24 10.31 22.96
CA GLN A 278 -27.45 11.07 22.68
C GLN A 278 -28.32 10.86 23.91
N PRO A 279 -28.73 11.94 24.62
CA PRO A 279 -29.62 11.77 25.74
C PRO A 279 -30.85 11.03 25.24
N SER A 280 -31.06 9.86 25.85
CA SER A 280 -32.27 9.06 25.72
C SER A 280 -33.47 10.00 25.78
N THR A 281 -34.19 10.11 24.67
CA THR A 281 -35.53 10.72 24.62
C THR A 281 -36.52 9.72 25.23
N ALA A 282 -36.26 9.37 26.50
CA ALA A 282 -37.15 8.65 27.38
C ALA A 282 -37.50 9.58 28.55
N ASP A 283 -38.03 10.76 28.21
CA ASP A 283 -38.74 11.59 29.16
C ASP A 283 -39.74 12.48 28.40
N SER A 284 -40.77 11.85 27.84
CA SER A 284 -42.03 12.53 27.55
C SER A 284 -43.13 11.49 27.32
N LEU A 285 -43.91 11.28 28.38
CA LEU A 285 -45.37 11.17 28.41
C LEU A 285 -45.77 10.65 29.81
N PRO A 286 -46.93 10.99 30.38
CA PRO A 286 -47.83 12.12 30.11
C PRO A 286 -48.21 12.88 31.42
N THR A 287 -48.33 14.19 31.39
CA THR A 287 -49.14 14.91 32.39
C THR A 287 -50.43 15.35 31.73
N ALA A 288 -51.49 14.60 32.04
CA ALA A 288 -52.85 15.09 31.92
C ALA A 288 -53.03 16.28 32.86
N GLU A 289 -53.61 17.39 32.38
CA GLU A 289 -54.50 18.24 33.18
C GLU A 289 -55.28 19.23 32.30
N ALA A 290 -56.61 19.04 32.33
CA ALA A 290 -57.65 20.06 32.43
C ALA A 290 -57.65 21.27 31.48
N ARG A 291 -58.47 21.21 30.41
CA ARG A 291 -59.78 21.89 30.27
C ARG A 291 -60.32 21.76 28.85
#